data_AF-A0A2N9YGL2-F1
#
_entry.id   AF-A0A2N9YGL2-F1
#
_cell.length_a   1.000
_cell.length_b   1.000
_cell.length_c   1.000
_cell.angle_alpha   90.00
_cell.angle_beta   90.00
_cell.angle_gamma   90.00
#
_symmetry.space_group_name_H-M   'P 1'
#
loop_
_entity.id
_entity.type
_entity.pdbx_description
1 polymer ?
#
loop_
_entity_poly.entity_id
_entity_poly.type
_entity_poly.pdbx_seq_one_letter_code
_entity_poly.pdbx_strand_id
1 'polypeptide(L)'
;MKIIACLTVLLLSSFSSYAAAPYMSISVAEDLTFTEETCLNVAENVLQKNGFAQINRASGSPTIFASVRDAKNYGFKALVRCFTKAGIVNVVVVADNRGDILAKADELRQQIQTQLSPSAQTTVEPINNSVTSKTIEPAKLPNILVILYSMQSQTNAIDNAQRLTSKGFDAGVYWGTNNLNIVAITAQNKNQAVTLRNQLISQGLAQNDAFIADNSRVQYRIFPNGTTPSTLNSSFENSGFAFADTTGSRLLTLDELSAPEKITTALCEGNRLLSVSYVQLQPGNNRNSLRDTAQNFNNQRGDLFLIAEGNTRADTTCLLLTDADKAALGTQQPLMMGVYANCERTVTQRLTQQRQRAINQCWHLANVGKNGQIVVAEFQRQNNEMLASIVYISPTELVFQDYLANYNQSSCWRIDDGCKFDPGGFHVYSVFQSPQTLHLILTWDGAEGQNAMLLKAKNSLFESVKQGYRYWAQ
;
A
#
# COMPACT_ATOMS: atom_id res chain seq x y z
N MET A 1 -46.65 19.95 39.37
CA MET A 1 -46.66 18.58 38.82
C MET A 1 -45.99 18.64 37.45
N LYS A 2 -44.69 18.96 37.38
CA LYS A 2 -43.47 18.13 37.52
C LYS A 2 -43.32 17.02 36.45
N ILE A 3 -42.44 17.35 35.49
CA ILE A 3 -41.33 16.55 34.93
C ILE A 3 -41.73 15.31 34.11
N ILE A 4 -41.45 15.35 32.79
CA ILE A 4 -40.68 14.37 32.00
C ILE A 4 -40.55 14.96 30.57
N ALA A 5 -39.45 15.67 30.33
CA ALA A 5 -39.03 16.15 29.02
C ALA A 5 -37.54 16.46 29.09
N CYS A 6 -36.67 15.45 29.21
CA CYS A 6 -35.22 15.66 29.11
C CYS A 6 -34.34 14.39 28.99
N LEU A 7 -34.79 13.29 28.37
CA LEU A 7 -33.96 12.08 28.33
C LEU A 7 -34.04 11.29 27.01
N THR A 8 -33.77 11.95 25.89
CA THR A 8 -33.60 11.26 24.59
C THR A 8 -32.73 12.03 23.60
N VAL A 9 -31.57 12.55 24.04
CA VAL A 9 -30.57 13.19 23.13
C VAL A 9 -29.13 12.70 23.36
N LEU A 10 -28.84 11.88 24.37
CA LEU A 10 -27.52 11.25 24.52
C LEU A 10 -27.60 9.77 24.16
N LEU A 11 -27.18 9.37 22.95
CA LEU A 11 -26.60 8.05 22.62
C LEU A 11 -26.33 7.85 21.10
N LEU A 12 -25.90 8.88 20.39
CA LEU A 12 -25.34 8.75 19.02
C LEU A 12 -24.00 9.49 18.93
N SER A 13 -23.04 9.09 19.76
CA SER A 13 -21.63 9.39 19.54
C SER A 13 -20.98 8.17 18.90
N SER A 14 -21.02 8.12 17.57
CA SER A 14 -20.27 7.16 16.77
C SER A 14 -18.79 7.28 17.13
N PHE A 15 -18.22 6.22 17.71
CA PHE A 15 -16.78 6.14 17.95
C PHE A 15 -16.06 5.94 16.61
N SER A 16 -15.87 7.03 15.86
CA SER A 16 -14.89 7.09 14.79
C SER A 16 -13.53 6.76 15.41
N SER A 17 -13.00 5.58 15.09
CA SER A 17 -11.68 5.13 15.55
C SER A 17 -10.58 5.92 14.82
N TYR A 18 -10.47 7.21 15.12
CA TYR A 18 -9.31 8.00 14.73
C TYR A 18 -8.10 7.38 15.44
N ALA A 19 -7.05 7.06 14.69
CA ALA A 19 -5.77 6.69 15.28
C ALA A 19 -5.40 7.81 16.27
N ALA A 20 -5.30 7.46 17.55
CA ALA A 20 -4.99 8.43 18.59
C ALA A 20 -3.57 8.95 18.37
N ALA A 21 -3.40 10.26 18.50
CA ALA A 21 -2.09 10.90 18.49
C ALA A 21 -1.10 10.20 19.45
N PRO A 22 0.22 10.21 19.15
CA PRO A 22 0.86 11.00 18.11
C PRO A 22 0.97 10.27 16.75
N TYR A 23 0.89 11.03 15.66
CA TYR A 23 1.16 10.57 14.30
C TYR A 23 2.67 10.60 14.00
N MET A 24 3.12 9.82 13.02
CA MET A 24 4.52 9.77 12.57
C MET A 24 4.61 9.79 11.04
N SER A 25 5.63 10.47 10.50
CA SER A 25 6.02 10.39 9.09
C SER A 25 7.54 10.31 8.92
N ILE A 26 8.00 9.74 7.80
CA ILE A 26 9.41 9.50 7.48
C ILE A 26 9.71 10.00 6.06
N SER A 27 10.83 10.70 5.89
CA SER A 27 11.35 11.16 4.60
C SER A 27 12.85 10.85 4.50
N VAL A 28 13.32 10.36 3.35
CA VAL A 28 14.69 9.87 3.14
C VAL A 28 15.35 10.58 1.96
N ALA A 29 16.57 11.09 2.14
CA ALA A 29 17.43 11.59 1.08
C ALA A 29 18.62 10.65 0.89
N GLU A 30 18.99 10.38 -0.36
CA GLU A 30 20.06 9.43 -0.73
C GLU A 30 21.03 10.11 -1.72
N ASP A 31 22.13 9.43 -2.06
CA ASP A 31 23.16 9.90 -3.01
C ASP A 31 23.84 11.22 -2.61
N LEU A 32 24.06 11.41 -1.30
CA LEU A 32 24.71 12.60 -0.76
C LEU A 32 26.15 12.32 -0.36
N THR A 33 27.02 13.31 -0.55
CA THR A 33 28.41 13.23 -0.09
C THR A 33 28.60 14.16 1.09
N PHE A 34 28.79 13.60 2.29
CA PHE A 34 29.01 14.38 3.51
C PHE A 34 29.79 13.60 4.56
N THR A 35 30.39 14.31 5.50
CA THR A 35 30.88 13.72 6.75
C THR A 35 29.77 13.69 7.80
N GLU A 36 29.95 12.89 8.85
CA GLU A 36 28.94 12.75 9.90
C GLU A 36 28.72 14.10 10.56
N GLU A 37 29.83 14.76 10.90
CA GLU A 37 29.84 16.08 11.51
C GLU A 37 29.20 17.13 10.59
N THR A 38 29.49 17.11 9.28
CA THR A 38 28.84 18.02 8.32
C THR A 38 27.32 17.80 8.29
N CYS A 39 26.87 16.55 8.22
CA CYS A 39 25.45 16.23 8.19
C CYS A 39 24.72 16.61 9.48
N LEU A 40 25.31 16.31 10.64
CA LEU A 40 24.75 16.69 11.93
C LEU A 40 24.68 18.21 12.08
N ASN A 41 25.72 18.95 11.69
CA ASN A 41 25.69 20.42 11.71
C ASN A 41 24.61 21.01 10.79
N VAL A 42 24.46 20.49 9.57
CA VAL A 42 23.41 20.94 8.65
C VAL A 42 22.02 20.61 9.20
N ALA A 43 21.82 19.39 9.70
CA ALA A 43 20.55 18.96 10.29
C ALA A 43 20.16 19.82 11.48
N GLU A 44 21.10 20.12 12.38
CA GLU A 44 20.89 21.02 13.51
C GLU A 44 20.50 22.43 13.06
N ASN A 45 21.23 23.01 12.09
CA ASN A 45 20.92 24.33 11.55
C ASN A 45 19.52 24.38 10.91
N VAL A 46 19.15 23.34 10.16
CA VAL A 46 17.81 23.23 9.56
C VAL A 46 16.75 23.15 10.66
N LEU A 47 16.95 22.30 11.67
CA LEU A 47 16.01 22.16 12.78
C LEU A 47 15.84 23.50 13.54
N GLN A 48 16.92 24.22 13.84
CA GLN A 48 16.86 25.54 14.49
C GLN A 48 16.06 26.55 13.66
N LYS A 49 16.33 26.65 12.35
CA LYS A 49 15.58 27.55 11.44
C LYS A 49 14.09 27.21 11.36
N ASN A 50 13.74 25.95 11.62
CA ASN A 50 12.37 25.45 11.62
C ASN A 50 11.70 25.51 13.01
N GLY A 51 12.25 26.27 13.96
CA GLY A 51 11.62 26.54 15.26
C GLY A 51 11.80 25.43 16.30
N PHE A 52 12.65 24.43 16.03
CA PHE A 52 13.03 23.45 17.05
C PHE A 52 14.02 24.09 18.04
N ALA A 53 13.83 23.83 19.34
CA ALA A 53 14.62 24.44 20.40
C ALA A 53 15.37 23.43 21.28
N GLN A 54 14.79 22.26 21.57
CA GLN A 54 15.47 21.22 22.37
C GLN A 54 16.21 20.25 21.45
N ILE A 55 17.27 20.73 20.80
CA ILE A 55 18.04 19.92 19.85
C ILE A 55 19.17 19.23 20.60
N ASN A 56 19.16 17.90 20.59
CA ASN A 56 20.10 17.05 21.28
C ASN A 56 20.73 16.06 20.29
N ARG A 57 22.05 16.11 20.15
CA ARG A 57 22.80 15.05 19.44
C ARG A 57 22.93 13.84 20.37
N ALA A 58 22.63 12.65 19.86
CA ALA A 58 22.91 11.43 20.60
C ALA A 58 24.43 11.17 20.61
N SER A 59 25.02 11.09 21.81
CA SER A 59 26.46 10.85 21.94
C SER A 59 26.87 9.54 21.25
N GLY A 60 27.91 9.60 20.42
CA GLY A 60 28.42 8.44 19.66
C GLY A 60 27.47 7.88 18.61
N SER A 61 26.44 8.64 18.21
CA SER A 61 25.43 8.22 17.23
C SER A 61 25.24 9.33 16.19
N PRO A 62 25.03 8.98 14.91
CA PRO A 62 24.81 9.96 13.86
C PRO A 62 23.34 10.44 13.86
N THR A 63 22.79 10.73 15.05
CA THR A 63 21.36 11.01 15.24
C THR A 63 21.16 12.29 16.04
N ILE A 64 20.23 13.13 15.58
CA ILE A 64 19.76 14.33 16.26
C ILE A 64 18.30 14.15 16.62
N PHE A 65 17.95 14.50 17.85
CA PHE A 65 16.59 14.60 18.34
C PHE A 65 16.25 16.07 18.57
N ALA A 66 15.05 16.48 18.21
CA ALA A 66 14.62 17.86 18.35
C ALA A 66 13.13 17.96 18.70
N SER A 67 12.76 18.96 19.49
CA SER A 67 11.35 19.33 19.74
C SER A 67 11.15 20.84 19.65
N VAL A 68 9.93 21.25 19.27
CA VAL A 68 9.50 22.67 19.24
C VAL A 68 9.29 23.20 20.65
N ARG A 69 9.62 24.48 20.89
CA ARG A 69 9.72 25.10 22.23
C ARG A 69 8.39 25.32 22.97
N ASP A 70 7.24 25.19 22.33
CA ASP A 70 6.00 25.68 22.92
C ASP A 70 5.43 24.72 23.97
N ALA A 71 5.43 25.14 25.23
CA ALA A 71 4.96 24.37 26.37
C ALA A 71 3.43 24.15 26.38
N LYS A 72 2.68 24.79 25.48
CA LYS A 72 1.22 24.75 25.45
C LYS A 72 0.62 23.84 24.38
N ASN A 73 1.38 23.45 23.35
CA ASN A 73 0.91 22.59 22.25
C ASN A 73 2.01 21.61 21.85
N TYR A 74 1.68 20.32 21.70
CA TYR A 74 2.59 19.29 21.21
C TYR A 74 2.87 19.50 19.71
N GLY A 75 3.69 20.51 19.39
CA GLY A 75 3.88 21.03 18.04
C GLY A 75 4.48 20.00 17.09
N PHE A 76 5.78 19.72 17.25
CA PHE A 76 6.50 18.69 16.48
C PHE A 76 7.69 18.17 17.28
N LYS A 77 7.98 16.87 17.12
CA LYS A 77 9.27 16.25 17.44
C LYS A 77 9.89 15.74 16.15
N ALA A 78 11.20 15.85 16.02
CA ALA A 78 11.93 15.37 14.86
C ALA A 78 13.13 14.52 15.29
N LEU A 79 13.43 13.53 14.47
CA LEU A 79 14.65 12.74 14.52
C LEU A 79 15.31 12.81 13.14
N VAL A 80 16.58 13.21 13.10
CA VAL A 80 17.38 13.18 11.88
C VAL A 80 18.53 12.22 12.08
N ARG A 81 18.72 11.27 11.16
CA ARG A 81 19.82 10.30 11.21
C ARG A 81 20.64 10.36 9.93
N CYS A 82 21.94 10.54 10.10
CA CYS A 82 22.93 10.66 9.03
C CYS A 82 23.64 9.31 8.82
N PHE A 83 23.72 8.83 7.58
CA PHE A 83 24.42 7.60 7.24
C PHE A 83 25.51 7.93 6.22
N THR A 84 26.64 8.42 6.70
CA THR A 84 27.76 8.92 5.89
C THR A 84 28.28 7.94 4.86
N LYS A 85 28.49 6.68 5.26
CA LYS A 85 28.98 5.63 4.35
C LYS A 85 28.02 5.31 3.21
N ALA A 86 26.71 5.53 3.43
CA ALA A 86 25.68 5.28 2.44
C ALA A 86 25.26 6.56 1.69
N GLY A 87 25.69 7.74 2.15
CA GLY A 87 25.21 9.01 1.63
C GLY A 87 23.71 9.25 1.87
N ILE A 88 23.17 8.75 2.99
CA ILE A 88 21.72 8.78 3.28
C ILE A 88 21.42 9.66 4.49
N VAL A 89 20.35 10.45 4.42
CA VAL A 89 19.75 11.16 5.57
C VAL A 89 18.30 10.73 5.74
N ASN A 90 17.97 10.21 6.93
CA ASN A 90 16.60 9.91 7.32
C ASN A 90 16.06 11.01 8.22
N VAL A 91 14.86 11.49 7.92
CA VAL A 91 14.12 12.46 8.73
C VAL A 91 12.81 11.83 9.16
N VAL A 92 12.56 11.79 10.47
CA VAL A 92 11.32 11.32 11.07
C VAL A 92 10.69 12.48 11.81
N VAL A 93 9.39 12.72 11.62
CA VAL A 93 8.63 13.75 12.34
C VAL A 93 7.46 13.08 13.06
N VAL A 94 7.18 13.54 14.29
CA VAL A 94 6.10 13.08 15.17
C VAL A 94 5.29 14.30 15.63
N ALA A 95 3.96 14.24 15.54
CA ALA A 95 3.08 15.36 15.90
C ALA A 95 1.69 14.89 16.36
N ASP A 96 0.96 15.75 17.08
CA ASP A 96 -0.41 15.46 17.51
C ASP A 96 -1.45 15.76 16.43
N ASN A 97 -1.09 16.58 15.44
CA ASN A 97 -1.92 16.86 14.26
C ASN A 97 -1.38 16.09 13.04
N ARG A 98 -2.24 15.30 12.40
CA ARG A 98 -1.91 14.50 11.21
C ARG A 98 -1.68 15.35 9.96
N GLY A 99 -2.32 16.52 9.84
CA GLY A 99 -2.40 17.29 8.58
C GLY A 99 -1.06 17.71 8.00
N ASP A 100 -0.09 18.04 8.85
CA ASP A 100 1.15 18.72 8.42
C ASP A 100 2.41 17.85 8.55
N ILE A 101 2.28 16.61 9.03
CA ILE A 101 3.43 15.82 9.49
C ILE A 101 4.32 15.31 8.35
N LEU A 102 3.74 14.88 7.23
CA LEU A 102 4.49 14.43 6.06
C LEU A 102 5.16 15.61 5.37
N ALA A 103 4.41 16.69 5.13
CA ALA A 103 4.94 17.93 4.55
C ALA A 103 6.12 18.45 5.39
N LYS A 104 6.03 18.36 6.73
CA LYS A 104 7.12 18.78 7.60
C LYS A 104 8.35 17.88 7.50
N ALA A 105 8.18 16.55 7.42
CA ALA A 105 9.29 15.62 7.24
C ALA A 105 10.00 15.85 5.90
N ASP A 106 9.25 16.06 4.83
CA ASP A 106 9.78 16.35 3.49
C ASP A 106 10.47 17.71 3.43
N GLU A 107 9.89 18.75 4.03
CA GLU A 107 10.48 20.09 4.10
C GLU A 107 11.86 20.05 4.77
N LEU A 108 11.95 19.43 5.96
CA LEU A 108 13.20 19.31 6.71
C LEU A 108 14.23 18.52 5.90
N ARG A 109 13.84 17.40 5.31
CA ARG A 109 14.72 16.56 4.48
C ARG A 109 15.24 17.31 3.25
N GLN A 110 14.37 18.05 2.54
CA GLN A 110 14.77 18.85 1.37
C GLN A 110 15.79 19.91 1.76
N GLN A 111 15.54 20.67 2.83
CA GLN A 111 16.46 21.71 3.30
C GLN A 111 17.82 21.13 3.72
N ILE A 112 17.83 19.95 4.34
CA ILE A 112 19.08 19.23 4.68
C ILE A 112 19.81 18.81 3.40
N GLN A 113 19.11 18.16 2.47
CA GLN A 113 19.69 17.71 1.20
C GLN A 113 20.29 18.87 0.40
N THR A 114 19.58 19.99 0.25
CA THR A 114 20.05 21.16 -0.50
C THR A 114 21.33 21.74 0.10
N GLN A 115 21.43 21.76 1.44
CA GLN A 115 22.63 22.27 2.12
C GLN A 115 23.81 21.28 2.10
N LEU A 116 23.53 19.98 1.97
CA LEU A 116 24.57 18.95 1.85
C LEU A 116 25.10 18.78 0.42
N SER A 117 24.34 19.19 -0.59
CA SER A 117 24.73 19.10 -2.00
C SER A 117 24.65 20.45 -2.73
N PRO A 118 25.56 21.41 -2.46
CA PRO A 118 25.50 22.74 -3.08
C PRO A 118 25.81 22.78 -4.59
N SER A 119 26.22 21.68 -5.22
CA SER A 119 26.93 21.70 -6.52
C SER A 119 26.33 20.87 -7.66
N ALA A 120 25.04 20.52 -7.66
CA ALA A 120 24.43 19.77 -8.76
C ALA A 120 23.31 20.55 -9.48
N GLN A 121 23.70 21.61 -10.19
CA GLN A 121 22.95 22.13 -11.33
C GLN A 121 23.87 22.11 -12.56
N THR A 122 23.93 20.99 -13.28
CA THR A 122 24.42 20.96 -14.67
C THR A 122 23.93 19.72 -15.45
N THR A 123 23.19 20.01 -16.52
CA THR A 123 23.11 19.35 -17.86
C THR A 123 23.10 17.81 -17.95
N VAL A 124 21.97 17.27 -18.41
CA VAL A 124 21.82 15.89 -18.90
C VAL A 124 22.08 15.86 -20.42
N GLU A 125 23.07 15.08 -20.86
CA GLU A 125 23.29 14.71 -22.27
C GLU A 125 22.62 13.34 -22.56
N PRO A 126 22.05 13.09 -23.77
CA PRO A 126 21.34 11.85 -24.05
C PRO A 126 22.30 10.75 -24.54
N ILE A 127 22.18 9.55 -23.97
CA ILE A 127 22.94 8.36 -24.39
C ILE A 127 22.12 7.61 -25.46
N ASN A 128 22.62 7.60 -26.69
CA ASN A 128 22.28 6.63 -27.73
C ASN A 128 23.13 5.37 -27.52
N ASN A 129 22.53 4.19 -27.43
CA ASN A 129 23.18 2.94 -27.84
C ASN A 129 22.15 1.83 -28.13
N SER A 130 22.17 1.33 -29.36
CA SER A 130 21.46 0.14 -29.83
C SER A 130 22.20 -1.13 -29.39
N VAL A 131 21.51 -2.05 -28.71
CA VAL A 131 22.03 -3.38 -28.40
C VAL A 131 21.14 -4.45 -29.03
N THR A 132 21.73 -5.26 -29.89
CA THR A 132 21.13 -6.43 -30.52
C THR A 132 20.97 -7.56 -29.51
N SER A 133 19.76 -8.13 -29.44
CA SER A 133 19.43 -9.23 -28.53
C SER A 133 19.80 -10.59 -29.13
N LYS A 134 20.46 -11.43 -28.33
CA LYS A 134 20.76 -12.84 -28.63
C LYS A 134 19.94 -13.70 -27.66
N THR A 135 19.22 -14.69 -28.19
CA THR A 135 18.31 -15.57 -27.44
C THR A 135 19.08 -16.47 -26.47
N ILE A 136 18.68 -16.52 -25.19
CA ILE A 136 19.27 -17.36 -24.14
C ILE A 136 18.18 -18.29 -23.58
N GLU A 137 18.50 -19.59 -23.45
CA GLU A 137 17.66 -20.61 -22.80
C GLU A 137 17.42 -20.33 -21.30
N PRO A 138 16.29 -20.76 -20.72
CA PRO A 138 15.96 -20.48 -19.32
C PRO A 138 16.95 -21.15 -18.35
N ALA A 139 17.69 -20.31 -17.61
CA ALA A 139 18.71 -20.74 -16.67
C ALA A 139 18.13 -21.37 -15.41
N LYS A 140 18.78 -22.45 -14.95
CA LYS A 140 18.56 -23.13 -13.68
C LYS A 140 18.80 -22.17 -12.49
N LEU A 141 17.89 -22.15 -11.52
CA LEU A 141 17.96 -21.30 -10.33
C LEU A 141 19.29 -21.49 -9.56
N PRO A 142 19.93 -20.40 -9.09
CA PRO A 142 21.17 -20.48 -8.32
C PRO A 142 20.92 -21.00 -6.91
N ASN A 143 21.84 -21.80 -6.36
CA ASN A 143 21.65 -22.45 -5.06
C ASN A 143 22.07 -21.56 -3.87
N ILE A 144 22.81 -20.46 -4.10
CA ILE A 144 23.41 -19.65 -3.02
C ILE A 144 23.31 -18.15 -3.35
N LEU A 145 22.95 -17.36 -2.34
CA LEU A 145 22.82 -15.90 -2.41
C LEU A 145 23.78 -15.23 -1.42
N VAL A 146 24.31 -14.06 -1.76
CA VAL A 146 24.90 -13.13 -0.78
C VAL A 146 23.92 -11.99 -0.57
N ILE A 147 23.31 -11.96 0.62
CA ILE A 147 22.34 -10.93 1.02
C ILE A 147 23.10 -9.71 1.50
N LEU A 148 22.82 -8.56 0.89
CA LEU A 148 23.58 -7.32 1.12
C LEU A 148 22.85 -6.41 2.11
N TYR A 149 21.55 -6.19 1.89
CA TYR A 149 20.71 -5.35 2.74
C TYR A 149 19.22 -5.63 2.50
N SER A 150 18.39 -5.30 3.49
CA SER A 150 16.93 -5.40 3.45
C SER A 150 16.30 -4.02 3.66
N MET A 151 15.31 -3.65 2.85
CA MET A 151 14.71 -2.31 2.89
C MET A 151 13.20 -2.33 2.62
N GLN A 152 12.48 -1.38 3.23
CA GLN A 152 11.03 -1.25 3.06
C GLN A 152 10.66 -0.69 1.68
N SER A 153 11.46 0.22 1.11
CA SER A 153 11.23 0.79 -0.22
C SER A 153 11.62 -0.19 -1.33
N GLN A 154 10.65 -0.61 -2.14
CA GLN A 154 10.89 -1.47 -3.29
C GLN A 154 11.67 -0.74 -4.40
N THR A 155 11.39 0.54 -4.62
CA THR A 155 12.08 1.36 -5.62
C THR A 155 13.58 1.45 -5.31
N ASN A 156 13.93 1.68 -4.05
CA ASN A 156 15.34 1.78 -3.65
C ASN A 156 16.02 0.41 -3.77
N ALA A 157 15.30 -0.69 -3.53
CA ALA A 157 15.86 -2.03 -3.70
C ALA A 157 16.17 -2.34 -5.16
N ILE A 158 15.25 -1.96 -6.07
CA ILE A 158 15.43 -2.14 -7.51
C ILE A 158 16.60 -1.30 -8.03
N ASP A 159 16.67 -0.03 -7.63
CA ASP A 159 17.78 0.85 -8.04
C ASP A 159 19.12 0.30 -7.54
N ASN A 160 19.18 -0.17 -6.29
CA ASN A 160 20.38 -0.80 -5.74
C ASN A 160 20.78 -2.08 -6.49
N ALA A 161 19.82 -2.93 -6.87
CA ALA A 161 20.11 -4.12 -7.67
C ALA A 161 20.66 -3.75 -9.05
N GLN A 162 20.04 -2.78 -9.74
CA GLN A 162 20.49 -2.30 -11.05
C GLN A 162 21.90 -1.69 -11.00
N ARG A 163 22.23 -0.94 -9.94
CA ARG A 163 23.58 -0.40 -9.69
C ARG A 163 24.63 -1.48 -9.46
N LEU A 164 24.25 -2.62 -8.89
CA LEU A 164 25.16 -3.77 -8.74
C LEU A 164 25.32 -4.50 -10.08
N THR A 165 24.25 -4.65 -10.85
CA THR A 165 24.29 -5.19 -12.22
C THR A 165 25.19 -4.37 -13.12
N SER A 166 25.13 -3.03 -13.05
CA SER A 166 26.00 -2.16 -13.85
C SER A 166 27.48 -2.25 -13.46
N LYS A 167 27.79 -2.75 -12.26
CA LYS A 167 29.15 -3.05 -11.78
C LYS A 167 29.59 -4.49 -12.07
N GLY A 168 28.80 -5.25 -12.84
CA GLY A 168 29.12 -6.60 -13.29
C GLY A 168 28.73 -7.71 -12.31
N PHE A 169 27.93 -7.41 -11.27
CA PHE A 169 27.40 -8.42 -10.37
C PHE A 169 26.05 -8.96 -10.85
N ASP A 170 25.81 -10.26 -10.72
CA ASP A 170 24.49 -10.85 -10.97
C ASP A 170 23.57 -10.59 -9.76
N ALA A 171 23.03 -9.37 -9.70
CA ALA A 171 22.24 -8.85 -8.60
C ALA A 171 20.74 -8.83 -8.89
N GLY A 172 19.93 -9.09 -7.87
CA GLY A 172 18.47 -9.09 -7.94
C GLY A 172 17.82 -8.59 -6.65
N VAL A 173 16.51 -8.32 -6.74
CA VAL A 173 15.66 -8.01 -5.59
C VAL A 173 14.80 -9.22 -5.27
N TYR A 174 14.89 -9.66 -4.02
CA TYR A 174 14.19 -10.81 -3.46
C TYR A 174 13.23 -10.32 -2.38
N TRP A 175 12.23 -11.12 -2.05
CA TRP A 175 11.27 -10.78 -0.99
C TRP A 175 11.61 -11.54 0.29
N GLY A 176 11.78 -10.79 1.38
CA GLY A 176 11.94 -11.34 2.72
C GLY A 176 10.60 -11.58 3.41
N THR A 177 10.60 -12.43 4.43
CA THR A 177 9.41 -12.81 5.22
C THR A 177 8.75 -11.67 5.99
N ASN A 178 9.39 -10.50 6.08
CA ASN A 178 8.92 -9.33 6.85
C ASN A 178 8.48 -8.14 5.96
N ASN A 179 8.02 -8.39 4.73
CA ASN A 179 7.72 -7.34 3.73
C ASN A 179 8.91 -6.41 3.43
N LEU A 180 10.14 -6.94 3.57
CA LEU A 180 11.36 -6.23 3.22
C LEU A 180 11.86 -6.72 1.87
N ASN A 181 12.24 -5.78 1.02
CA ASN A 181 12.93 -6.05 -0.23
C ASN A 181 14.40 -6.33 0.09
N ILE A 182 14.88 -7.51 -0.29
CA ILE A 182 16.24 -7.99 -0.08
C ILE A 182 17.02 -7.79 -1.37
N VAL A 183 18.11 -7.03 -1.32
CA VAL A 183 19.05 -6.97 -2.45
C VAL A 183 20.11 -8.03 -2.24
N ALA A 184 20.25 -8.95 -3.20
CA ALA A 184 21.24 -10.01 -3.13
C ALA A 184 21.90 -10.27 -4.48
N ILE A 185 23.06 -10.91 -4.44
CA ILE A 185 23.77 -11.40 -5.62
C ILE A 185 23.80 -12.92 -5.63
N THR A 186 23.81 -13.51 -6.83
CA THR A 186 23.85 -14.96 -7.00
C THR A 186 25.28 -15.49 -6.96
N ALA A 187 25.44 -16.71 -6.44
CA ALA A 187 26.69 -17.45 -6.48
C ALA A 187 26.43 -18.91 -6.83
N GLN A 188 27.33 -19.52 -7.59
CA GLN A 188 27.24 -20.93 -8.00
C GLN A 188 27.57 -21.89 -6.85
N ASN A 189 28.43 -21.46 -5.93
CA ASN A 189 28.84 -22.25 -4.77
C ASN A 189 29.28 -21.35 -3.60
N LYS A 190 29.45 -21.95 -2.42
CA LYS A 190 29.73 -21.22 -1.16
C LYS A 190 31.07 -20.48 -1.22
N ASN A 191 32.07 -21.03 -1.89
CA ASN A 191 33.38 -20.39 -2.04
C ASN A 191 33.27 -19.12 -2.89
N GLN A 192 32.54 -19.18 -4.00
CA GLN A 192 32.25 -17.99 -4.82
C GLN A 192 31.46 -16.95 -4.03
N ALA A 193 30.47 -17.37 -3.22
CA ALA A 193 29.69 -16.46 -2.38
C ALA A 193 30.58 -15.72 -1.35
N VAL A 194 31.54 -16.41 -0.73
CA VAL A 194 32.52 -15.78 0.18
C VAL A 194 33.41 -14.78 -0.55
N THR A 195 33.92 -15.14 -1.73
CA THR A 195 34.74 -14.23 -2.55
C THR A 195 33.95 -12.98 -2.95
N LEU A 196 32.73 -13.15 -3.47
CA LEU A 196 31.87 -12.04 -3.89
C LEU A 196 31.47 -11.14 -2.71
N ARG A 197 31.14 -11.73 -1.55
CA ARG A 197 30.87 -10.99 -0.32
C ARG A 197 32.05 -10.11 0.08
N ASN A 198 33.26 -10.67 0.12
CA ASN A 198 34.45 -9.94 0.53
C ASN A 198 34.82 -8.85 -0.50
N GLN A 199 34.60 -9.10 -1.79
CA GLN A 199 34.77 -8.13 -2.85
C GLN A 199 33.77 -6.96 -2.72
N LEU A 200 32.49 -7.24 -2.44
CA LEU A 200 31.49 -6.19 -2.24
C LEU A 200 31.80 -5.35 -1.00
N ILE A 201 32.25 -5.96 0.09
CA ILE A 201 32.67 -5.24 1.31
C ILE A 201 33.89 -4.36 1.03
N SER A 202 34.91 -4.87 0.36
CA SER A 202 36.14 -4.09 0.07
C SER A 202 35.90 -2.94 -0.91
N GLN A 203 34.91 -3.07 -1.79
CA GLN A 203 34.46 -2.01 -2.70
C GLN A 203 33.45 -1.04 -2.06
N GLY A 204 33.08 -1.23 -0.79
CA GLY A 204 32.09 -0.40 -0.09
C GLY A 204 30.65 -0.58 -0.59
N LEU A 205 30.37 -1.65 -1.34
CA LEU A 205 29.06 -1.98 -1.91
C LEU A 205 28.21 -2.86 -0.99
N ALA A 206 28.80 -3.38 0.09
CA ALA A 206 28.10 -4.13 1.11
C ALA A 206 28.67 -3.84 2.49
N GLN A 207 27.84 -3.97 3.51
CA GLN A 207 28.23 -3.84 4.91
C GLN A 207 28.90 -5.13 5.41
N ASN A 208 29.61 -5.05 6.55
CA ASN A 208 30.26 -6.23 7.15
C ASN A 208 29.28 -7.31 7.61
N ASP A 209 27.99 -6.98 7.75
CA ASP A 209 26.90 -7.87 8.12
C ASP A 209 26.21 -8.52 6.91
N ALA A 210 26.66 -8.24 5.67
CA ALA A 210 26.26 -9.02 4.51
C ALA A 210 26.50 -10.52 4.81
N PHE A 211 25.57 -11.39 4.47
CA PHE A 211 25.64 -12.80 4.84
C PHE A 211 25.27 -13.71 3.68
N ILE A 212 25.78 -14.94 3.73
CA ILE A 212 25.58 -15.94 2.69
C ILE A 212 24.38 -16.79 3.09
N ALA A 213 23.37 -16.85 2.23
CA ALA A 213 22.17 -17.64 2.43
C ALA A 213 22.06 -18.74 1.37
N ASP A 214 21.48 -19.87 1.77
CA ASP A 214 21.04 -20.92 0.87
C ASP A 214 19.64 -20.56 0.32
N ASN A 215 19.40 -20.84 -0.97
CA ASN A 215 18.16 -20.55 -1.69
C ASN A 215 16.90 -21.17 -1.04
N SER A 216 17.05 -22.18 -0.19
CA SER A 216 15.93 -22.83 0.50
C SER A 216 15.13 -21.93 1.46
N ARG A 217 15.60 -20.71 1.78
CA ARG A 217 14.97 -19.82 2.77
C ARG A 217 14.53 -18.44 2.24
N VAL A 218 14.64 -18.19 0.94
CA VAL A 218 14.26 -16.90 0.31
C VAL A 218 13.20 -17.17 -0.75
N GLN A 219 12.11 -16.38 -0.80
CA GLN A 219 11.07 -16.51 -1.84
C GLN A 219 11.46 -15.66 -3.07
N TYR A 220 11.34 -16.23 -4.28
CA TYR A 220 11.87 -15.67 -5.53
C TYR A 220 10.88 -14.80 -6.31
N ARG A 221 11.37 -13.68 -6.87
CA ARG A 221 10.98 -13.13 -8.18
C ARG A 221 12.25 -12.94 -9.01
N ILE A 222 12.33 -13.57 -10.17
CA ILE A 222 13.25 -13.16 -11.23
C ILE A 222 12.50 -12.11 -12.05
N PHE A 223 13.11 -10.97 -12.36
CA PHE A 223 12.63 -10.10 -13.45
C PHE A 223 13.46 -10.47 -14.69
N PRO A 224 13.00 -11.36 -15.59
CA PRO A 224 13.73 -11.60 -16.81
C PRO A 224 13.48 -10.40 -17.73
N ASN A 225 14.56 -9.72 -18.12
CA ASN A 225 14.54 -8.93 -19.34
C ASN A 225 14.15 -9.87 -20.50
N GLY A 226 13.02 -9.58 -21.14
CA GLY A 226 12.79 -9.99 -22.53
C GLY A 226 12.02 -11.28 -22.80
N THR A 227 11.15 -11.76 -21.91
CA THR A 227 10.09 -12.71 -22.31
C THR A 227 8.72 -12.14 -22.02
N THR A 228 7.97 -11.82 -23.08
CA THR A 228 6.53 -11.55 -23.01
C THR A 228 5.85 -12.73 -22.30
N PRO A 229 5.17 -12.50 -21.15
CA PRO A 229 4.45 -13.57 -20.48
C PRO A 229 3.38 -14.11 -21.42
N SER A 230 3.36 -15.43 -21.59
CA SER A 230 2.15 -16.12 -22.01
C SER A 230 1.02 -15.65 -21.11
N THR A 231 -0.11 -15.28 -21.71
CA THR A 231 -1.30 -14.80 -21.02
C THR A 231 -1.80 -15.86 -20.05
N LEU A 232 -1.42 -15.74 -18.78
CA LEU A 232 -2.06 -16.39 -17.65
C LEU A 232 -3.46 -15.78 -17.48
N ASN A 233 -4.43 -16.33 -18.20
CA ASN A 233 -5.83 -15.99 -17.99
C ASN A 233 -6.36 -16.82 -16.82
N SER A 234 -6.43 -16.24 -15.62
CA SER A 234 -7.25 -16.83 -14.55
C SER A 234 -8.70 -16.39 -14.69
N SER A 235 -9.63 -17.32 -14.47
CA SER A 235 -11.08 -17.05 -14.40
C SER A 235 -11.54 -16.52 -13.04
N PHE A 236 -10.69 -16.59 -11.99
CA PHE A 236 -11.05 -16.28 -10.60
C PHE A 236 -12.25 -17.11 -10.07
N GLU A 237 -12.54 -18.26 -10.71
CA GLU A 237 -13.66 -19.14 -10.34
C GLU A 237 -13.48 -19.73 -8.94
N ASN A 238 -12.26 -20.14 -8.60
CA ASN A 238 -11.93 -20.70 -7.28
C ASN A 238 -11.67 -19.63 -6.22
N SER A 239 -11.59 -18.35 -6.58
CA SER A 239 -11.45 -17.24 -5.64
C SER A 239 -12.80 -16.94 -4.96
N GLY A 240 -12.76 -16.25 -3.82
CA GLY A 240 -13.97 -15.75 -3.17
C GLY A 240 -13.65 -14.79 -2.03
N PHE A 241 -14.68 -14.11 -1.52
CA PHE A 241 -14.53 -13.24 -0.37
C PHE A 241 -14.80 -13.99 0.93
N ALA A 242 -14.03 -13.65 1.95
CA ALA A 242 -14.15 -14.20 3.30
C ALA A 242 -14.07 -13.07 4.32
N PHE A 243 -14.56 -13.29 5.54
CA PHE A 243 -14.42 -12.34 6.63
C PHE A 243 -13.69 -12.97 7.81
N ALA A 244 -13.01 -12.14 8.59
CA ALA A 244 -12.18 -12.58 9.69
C ALA A 244 -12.95 -12.73 11.01
N ASP A 245 -12.56 -13.73 11.80
CA ASP A 245 -13.10 -13.95 13.14
C ASP A 245 -12.60 -12.91 14.16
N THR A 246 -13.02 -13.04 15.42
CA THR A 246 -12.69 -12.06 16.48
C THR A 246 -11.20 -11.94 16.77
N THR A 247 -10.40 -12.98 16.48
CA THR A 247 -8.94 -12.95 16.66
C THR A 247 -8.22 -12.50 15.40
N GLY A 248 -8.91 -12.48 14.26
CA GLY A 248 -8.35 -12.15 12.96
C GLY A 248 -7.38 -13.18 12.42
N SER A 249 -7.38 -14.40 12.98
CA SER A 249 -6.48 -15.49 12.59
C SER A 249 -7.18 -16.54 11.72
N ARG A 250 -8.52 -16.48 11.65
CA ARG A 250 -9.33 -17.38 10.84
C ARG A 250 -10.19 -16.57 9.88
N LEU A 251 -10.39 -17.11 8.68
CA LEU A 251 -11.25 -16.53 7.66
C LEU A 251 -12.35 -17.54 7.31
N LEU A 252 -13.58 -17.06 7.17
CA LEU A 252 -14.72 -17.86 6.72
C LEU A 252 -15.28 -17.25 5.44
N THR A 253 -15.44 -18.07 4.41
CA THR A 253 -15.98 -17.59 3.13
C THR A 253 -17.44 -17.16 3.23
N LEU A 254 -17.82 -16.16 2.43
CA LEU A 254 -19.21 -15.72 2.27
C LEU A 254 -20.01 -16.71 1.42
N ASP A 255 -19.34 -17.41 0.52
CA ASP A 255 -19.90 -18.46 -0.34
C ASP A 255 -18.99 -19.70 -0.33
N GLU A 256 -19.55 -20.89 -0.58
CA GLU A 256 -18.76 -22.12 -0.75
C GLU A 256 -17.94 -22.06 -2.04
N LEU A 257 -16.66 -22.43 -1.94
CA LEU A 257 -15.73 -22.47 -3.05
C LEU A 257 -15.72 -23.85 -3.69
N SER A 258 -15.48 -23.90 -5.00
CA SER A 258 -15.39 -25.14 -5.77
C SER A 258 -14.12 -25.94 -5.49
N ALA A 259 -13.04 -25.28 -5.08
CA ALA A 259 -11.74 -25.89 -4.81
C ALA A 259 -10.98 -25.12 -3.70
N PRO A 260 -11.52 -25.08 -2.46
CA PRO A 260 -10.95 -24.30 -1.37
C PRO A 260 -9.51 -24.70 -1.03
N GLU A 261 -9.13 -25.96 -1.27
CA GLU A 261 -7.78 -26.47 -1.05
C GLU A 261 -6.70 -25.84 -1.95
N LYS A 262 -7.09 -25.18 -3.05
CA LYS A 262 -6.17 -24.49 -3.96
C LYS A 262 -5.84 -23.07 -3.52
N ILE A 263 -6.57 -22.54 -2.55
CA ILE A 263 -6.35 -21.21 -2.01
C ILE A 263 -5.11 -21.22 -1.11
N THR A 264 -4.20 -20.30 -1.38
CA THR A 264 -2.92 -20.17 -0.66
C THR A 264 -2.74 -18.78 -0.06
N THR A 265 -3.49 -17.79 -0.55
CA THR A 265 -3.29 -16.38 -0.21
C THR A 265 -4.62 -15.70 0.07
N ALA A 266 -4.66 -14.88 1.13
CA ALA A 266 -5.72 -13.93 1.40
C ALA A 266 -5.18 -12.50 1.19
N LEU A 267 -5.87 -11.70 0.39
CA LEU A 267 -5.65 -10.27 0.25
C LEU A 267 -6.65 -9.52 1.13
N CYS A 268 -6.17 -8.91 2.20
CA CYS A 268 -6.98 -8.22 3.19
C CYS A 268 -6.73 -6.70 3.15
N GLU A 269 -7.48 -5.96 3.99
CA GLU A 269 -7.33 -4.51 4.16
C GLU A 269 -5.87 -4.06 4.34
N GLY A 270 -5.54 -2.88 3.82
CA GLY A 270 -4.21 -2.27 3.96
C GLY A 270 -3.17 -2.85 3.01
N ASN A 271 -3.60 -3.33 1.83
CA ASN A 271 -2.71 -3.88 0.81
C ASN A 271 -1.96 -5.15 1.25
N ARG A 272 -2.50 -5.91 2.22
CA ARG A 272 -1.81 -7.02 2.89
C ARG A 272 -2.12 -8.36 2.23
N LEU A 273 -1.07 -9.07 1.79
CA LEU A 273 -1.15 -10.46 1.37
C LEU A 273 -0.73 -11.37 2.53
N LEU A 274 -1.63 -12.26 2.95
CA LEU A 274 -1.43 -13.21 4.03
C LEU A 274 -1.46 -14.63 3.48
N SER A 275 -0.51 -15.47 3.89
CA SER A 275 -0.56 -16.90 3.58
C SER A 275 -1.67 -17.56 4.37
N VAL A 276 -2.47 -18.39 3.71
CA VAL A 276 -3.57 -19.12 4.31
C VAL A 276 -3.57 -20.58 3.92
N SER A 277 -4.18 -21.42 4.74
CA SER A 277 -4.45 -22.81 4.43
C SER A 277 -5.91 -23.15 4.71
N TYR A 278 -6.50 -23.94 3.82
CA TYR A 278 -7.83 -24.49 4.03
C TYR A 278 -7.81 -25.50 5.18
N VAL A 279 -8.83 -25.46 6.03
CA VAL A 279 -9.03 -26.41 7.13
C VAL A 279 -10.11 -27.40 6.78
N GLN A 280 -11.33 -26.89 6.57
CA GLN A 280 -12.54 -27.66 6.37
C GLN A 280 -13.70 -26.73 6.00
N LEU A 281 -14.78 -27.32 5.52
CA LEU A 281 -16.08 -26.68 5.46
C LEU A 281 -16.66 -26.64 6.89
N GLN A 282 -16.78 -25.45 7.46
CA GLN A 282 -17.40 -25.27 8.77
C GLN A 282 -18.91 -25.52 8.64
N PRO A 283 -19.50 -26.45 9.40
CA PRO A 283 -20.95 -26.57 9.44
C PRO A 283 -21.52 -25.39 10.23
N GLY A 284 -22.49 -24.68 9.62
CA GLY A 284 -23.31 -23.73 10.37
C GLY A 284 -24.15 -24.44 11.44
N ASN A 285 -24.64 -23.69 12.42
CA ASN A 285 -25.45 -24.24 13.50
C ASN A 285 -26.69 -23.40 13.81
N ASN A 286 -27.53 -23.86 14.74
CA ASN A 286 -28.81 -23.23 15.09
C ASN A 286 -28.69 -21.90 15.85
N ARG A 287 -27.48 -21.47 16.22
CA ARG A 287 -27.20 -20.15 16.81
C ARG A 287 -26.78 -19.12 15.77
N ASN A 288 -26.84 -19.47 14.48
CA ASN A 288 -26.52 -18.57 13.39
C ASN A 288 -27.51 -17.39 13.37
N SER A 289 -27.00 -16.18 13.58
CA SER A 289 -27.79 -14.94 13.47
C SER A 289 -28.03 -14.47 12.04
N LEU A 290 -27.54 -15.22 11.05
CA LEU A 290 -27.51 -14.87 9.62
C LEU A 290 -26.66 -13.65 9.28
N ARG A 291 -25.83 -13.19 10.21
CA ARG A 291 -24.97 -12.01 10.06
C ARG A 291 -23.52 -12.44 9.90
N ASP A 292 -22.87 -11.94 8.86
CA ASP A 292 -21.48 -12.17 8.53
C ASP A 292 -20.56 -11.29 9.37
N THR A 293 -20.56 -11.56 10.68
CA THR A 293 -19.83 -10.80 11.70
C THR A 293 -18.94 -11.73 12.49
N ALA A 294 -17.82 -11.22 12.99
CA ALA A 294 -16.85 -11.95 13.79
C ALA A 294 -17.52 -12.62 15.01
N GLN A 295 -18.53 -11.98 15.60
CA GLN A 295 -19.29 -12.51 16.74
C GLN A 295 -20.16 -13.72 16.36
N ASN A 296 -20.62 -13.79 15.10
CA ASN A 296 -21.42 -14.91 14.58
C ASN A 296 -20.58 -15.97 13.86
N PHE A 297 -19.28 -15.72 13.65
CA PHE A 297 -18.37 -16.54 12.84
C PHE A 297 -18.48 -18.05 13.12
N ASN A 298 -18.44 -18.47 14.39
CA ASN A 298 -18.46 -19.90 14.76
C ASN A 298 -19.83 -20.58 14.54
N ASN A 299 -20.86 -19.81 14.19
CA ASN A 299 -22.21 -20.33 13.94
C ASN A 299 -22.55 -20.37 12.45
N GLN A 300 -21.73 -19.77 11.59
CA GLN A 300 -21.97 -19.70 10.16
C GLN A 300 -21.39 -20.88 9.40
N ARG A 301 -22.00 -21.18 8.25
CA ARG A 301 -21.47 -22.13 7.30
C ARG A 301 -20.52 -21.41 6.35
N GLY A 302 -19.40 -22.05 6.00
CA GLY A 302 -18.46 -21.53 5.01
C GLY A 302 -17.14 -22.30 5.03
N ASP A 303 -16.32 -22.11 4.00
CA ASP A 303 -14.97 -22.69 3.96
C ASP A 303 -14.06 -21.95 4.94
N LEU A 304 -13.49 -22.71 5.87
CA LEU A 304 -12.66 -22.18 6.94
C LEU A 304 -11.19 -22.22 6.53
N PHE A 305 -10.53 -21.07 6.67
CA PHE A 305 -9.11 -20.89 6.43
C PHE A 305 -8.39 -20.41 7.69
N LEU A 306 -7.15 -20.88 7.89
CA LEU A 306 -6.22 -20.33 8.89
C LEU A 306 -5.23 -19.40 8.21
N ILE A 307 -4.93 -18.27 8.85
CA ILE A 307 -3.78 -17.44 8.50
C ILE A 307 -2.53 -18.06 9.13
N ALA A 308 -1.55 -18.39 8.31
CA ALA A 308 -0.35 -19.12 8.75
C ALA A 308 0.55 -18.26 9.65
N GLU A 309 0.74 -16.98 9.27
CA GLU A 309 1.58 -16.04 10.01
C GLU A 309 0.90 -14.67 10.11
N GLY A 310 0.89 -14.12 11.33
CA GLY A 310 0.22 -12.86 11.65
C GLY A 310 -1.30 -12.99 11.82
N ASN A 311 -1.99 -11.87 11.71
CA ASN A 311 -3.44 -11.77 11.77
C ASN A 311 -3.93 -10.55 10.98
N THR A 312 -5.24 -10.50 10.74
CA THR A 312 -5.95 -9.29 10.31
C THR A 312 -6.80 -8.75 11.47
N ARG A 313 -7.56 -7.67 11.26
CA ARG A 313 -8.51 -7.20 12.26
C ARG A 313 -9.76 -8.09 12.24
N ALA A 314 -10.45 -8.17 13.38
CA ALA A 314 -11.79 -8.72 13.41
C ALA A 314 -12.67 -8.00 12.39
N ASP A 315 -13.57 -8.74 11.75
CA ASP A 315 -14.45 -8.19 10.71
C ASP A 315 -13.70 -7.58 9.51
N THR A 316 -12.44 -7.93 9.25
CA THR A 316 -11.83 -7.60 7.96
C THR A 316 -12.35 -8.56 6.90
N THR A 317 -12.80 -8.02 5.78
CA THR A 317 -13.06 -8.80 4.56
C THR A 317 -11.74 -9.08 3.85
N CYS A 318 -11.59 -10.24 3.22
CA CYS A 318 -10.40 -10.61 2.46
C CYS A 318 -10.81 -11.32 1.17
N LEU A 319 -10.06 -11.08 0.09
CA LEU A 319 -10.18 -11.85 -1.14
C LEU A 319 -9.23 -13.05 -1.07
N LEU A 320 -9.78 -14.25 -1.16
CA LEU A 320 -9.03 -15.50 -1.22
C LEU A 320 -8.62 -15.79 -2.65
N LEU A 321 -7.34 -16.12 -2.83
CA LEU A 321 -6.69 -16.30 -4.13
C LEU A 321 -5.91 -17.62 -4.16
N THR A 322 -6.00 -18.29 -5.31
CA THR A 322 -5.02 -19.32 -5.68
C THR A 322 -3.71 -18.66 -6.14
N ASP A 323 -2.63 -19.43 -6.25
CA ASP A 323 -1.37 -18.91 -6.81
C ASP A 323 -1.54 -18.41 -8.26
N ALA A 324 -2.42 -19.06 -9.04
CA ALA A 324 -2.73 -18.65 -10.40
C ALA A 324 -3.49 -17.32 -10.45
N ASP A 325 -4.46 -17.12 -9.56
CA ASP A 325 -5.20 -15.85 -9.44
C ASP A 325 -4.26 -14.72 -9.07
N LYS A 326 -3.41 -14.95 -8.06
CA LYS A 326 -2.40 -13.99 -7.61
C LYS A 326 -1.42 -13.62 -8.74
N ALA A 327 -0.98 -14.61 -9.53
CA ALA A 327 -0.13 -14.36 -10.69
C ALA A 327 -0.85 -13.53 -11.76
N ALA A 328 -2.13 -13.82 -12.02
CA ALA A 328 -2.95 -13.10 -13.00
C ALA A 328 -3.21 -11.63 -12.61
N LEU A 329 -3.33 -11.32 -11.31
CA LEU A 329 -3.43 -9.93 -10.83
C LEU A 329 -2.20 -9.09 -11.21
N GLY A 330 -1.02 -9.70 -11.23
CA GLY A 330 0.23 -9.06 -11.61
C GLY A 330 0.97 -8.39 -10.45
N THR A 331 1.49 -7.18 -10.69
CA THR A 331 2.27 -6.45 -9.70
C THR A 331 1.40 -5.52 -8.88
N GLN A 332 1.37 -5.78 -7.57
CA GLN A 332 0.71 -4.92 -6.60
C GLN A 332 1.33 -3.53 -6.61
N GLN A 333 0.49 -2.51 -6.71
CA GLN A 333 0.92 -1.12 -6.71
C GLN A 333 1.06 -0.62 -5.26
N PRO A 334 2.04 0.26 -4.98
CA PRO A 334 2.06 1.01 -3.74
C PRO A 334 0.77 1.83 -3.60
N LEU A 335 0.15 1.75 -2.44
CA LEU A 335 -1.03 2.55 -2.11
C LEU A 335 -0.71 3.50 -0.97
N MET A 336 -1.05 4.76 -1.17
CA MET A 336 -1.05 5.77 -0.12
C MET A 336 -2.47 6.32 0.01
N MET A 337 -3.15 5.94 1.08
CA MET A 337 -4.54 6.36 1.31
C MET A 337 -4.62 7.87 1.46
N GLY A 338 -5.57 8.47 0.75
CA GLY A 338 -5.98 9.85 0.91
C GLY A 338 -6.73 10.05 2.22
N VAL A 339 -6.94 11.31 2.59
CA VAL A 339 -7.74 11.72 3.76
C VAL A 339 -9.11 12.26 3.32
N TYR A 340 -9.67 11.70 2.24
CA TYR A 340 -10.91 12.18 1.61
C TYR A 340 -10.85 13.68 1.27
N ALA A 341 -9.66 14.15 0.87
CA ALA A 341 -9.46 15.54 0.49
C ALA A 341 -10.24 15.85 -0.79
N ASN A 342 -10.62 17.11 -0.98
CA ASN A 342 -11.24 17.54 -2.23
C ASN A 342 -10.30 17.26 -3.41
N CYS A 343 -10.86 16.76 -4.51
CA CYS A 343 -10.10 16.56 -5.74
C CYS A 343 -9.50 17.88 -6.25
N GLU A 344 -8.32 17.79 -6.86
CA GLU A 344 -7.71 18.92 -7.55
C GLU A 344 -8.60 19.43 -8.70
N ARG A 345 -8.49 20.72 -9.01
CA ARG A 345 -9.26 21.35 -10.10
C ARG A 345 -9.02 20.69 -11.46
N THR A 346 -7.80 20.25 -11.72
CA THR A 346 -7.41 19.55 -12.95
C THR A 346 -8.13 18.20 -13.07
N VAL A 347 -8.26 17.47 -11.95
CA VAL A 347 -9.02 16.23 -11.86
C VAL A 347 -10.50 16.49 -12.14
N THR A 348 -11.11 17.45 -11.44
CA THR A 348 -12.55 17.72 -11.62
C THR A 348 -12.89 18.18 -13.04
N GLN A 349 -12.01 18.95 -13.69
CA GLN A 349 -12.14 19.34 -15.10
C GLN A 349 -12.09 18.13 -16.05
N ARG A 350 -11.11 17.24 -15.89
CA ARG A 350 -10.98 16.02 -16.71
C ARG A 350 -12.22 15.13 -16.58
N LEU A 351 -12.70 14.91 -15.35
CA LEU A 351 -13.88 14.09 -15.11
C LEU A 351 -15.16 14.72 -15.68
N THR A 352 -15.35 16.04 -15.49
CA THR A 352 -16.50 16.77 -16.05
C THR A 352 -16.51 16.70 -17.58
N GLN A 353 -15.35 16.86 -18.21
CA GLN A 353 -15.21 16.77 -19.66
C GLN A 353 -15.50 15.35 -20.17
N GLN A 354 -15.00 14.32 -19.48
CA GLN A 354 -15.21 12.94 -19.89
C GLN A 354 -16.66 12.48 -19.74
N ARG A 355 -17.37 12.94 -18.70
CA ARG A 355 -18.76 12.57 -18.42
C ARG A 355 -19.79 13.55 -18.99
N GLN A 356 -19.36 14.68 -19.54
CA GLN A 356 -20.24 15.76 -20.02
C GLN A 356 -21.26 16.18 -18.95
N ARG A 357 -20.82 16.18 -17.69
CA ARG A 357 -21.67 16.40 -16.52
C ARG A 357 -20.85 17.05 -15.41
N ALA A 358 -21.34 18.15 -14.86
CA ALA A 358 -20.66 18.87 -13.79
C ALA A 358 -20.58 18.02 -12.52
N ILE A 359 -19.51 18.19 -11.76
CA ILE A 359 -19.30 17.52 -10.47
C ILE A 359 -19.96 18.34 -9.35
N ASN A 360 -20.74 17.67 -8.49
CA ASN A 360 -21.25 18.24 -7.24
C ASN A 360 -20.16 18.20 -6.16
N GLN A 361 -19.56 17.03 -5.95
CA GLN A 361 -18.49 16.79 -4.97
C GLN A 361 -17.50 15.76 -5.49
N CYS A 362 -16.23 15.85 -5.10
CA CYS A 362 -15.20 14.89 -5.49
C CYS A 362 -14.17 14.72 -4.38
N TRP A 363 -13.87 13.48 -4.04
CA TRP A 363 -12.98 13.09 -2.95
C TRP A 363 -11.84 12.22 -3.46
N HIS A 364 -10.62 12.55 -3.03
CA HIS A 364 -9.43 11.73 -3.25
C HIS A 364 -9.36 10.60 -2.21
N LEU A 365 -9.38 9.35 -2.69
CA LEU A 365 -9.36 8.16 -1.84
C LEU A 365 -7.96 7.59 -1.64
N ALA A 366 -7.14 7.55 -2.69
CA ALA A 366 -5.79 6.98 -2.63
C ALA A 366 -4.91 7.46 -3.78
N ASN A 367 -3.60 7.52 -3.54
CA ASN A 367 -2.60 7.52 -4.60
C ASN A 367 -2.15 6.09 -4.89
N VAL A 368 -1.91 5.81 -6.17
CA VAL A 368 -1.57 4.50 -6.72
C VAL A 368 -0.25 4.62 -7.48
N GLY A 369 0.79 3.98 -6.97
CA GLY A 369 2.13 4.10 -7.53
C GLY A 369 2.59 5.57 -7.60
N LYS A 370 3.30 5.93 -8.68
CA LYS A 370 3.89 7.28 -8.82
C LYS A 370 2.90 8.33 -9.34
N ASN A 371 2.01 7.94 -10.25
CA ASN A 371 1.20 8.87 -11.04
C ASN A 371 -0.30 8.53 -11.05
N GLY A 372 -0.71 7.45 -10.38
CA GLY A 372 -2.10 7.02 -10.33
C GLY A 372 -2.80 7.59 -9.10
N GLN A 373 -4.12 7.76 -9.18
CA GLN A 373 -4.97 8.06 -8.03
C GLN A 373 -6.34 7.42 -8.19
N ILE A 374 -6.97 7.08 -7.07
CA ILE A 374 -8.37 6.68 -6.98
C ILE A 374 -9.14 7.85 -6.37
N VAL A 375 -10.21 8.26 -7.05
CA VAL A 375 -11.13 9.27 -6.55
C VAL A 375 -12.57 8.77 -6.60
N VAL A 376 -13.42 9.43 -5.85
CA VAL A 376 -14.88 9.31 -5.92
C VAL A 376 -15.43 10.65 -6.38
N ALA A 377 -16.34 10.64 -7.34
CA ALA A 377 -17.03 11.84 -7.79
C ALA A 377 -18.54 11.64 -7.76
N GLU A 378 -19.25 12.55 -7.10
CA GLU A 378 -20.70 12.70 -7.23
C GLU A 378 -20.98 13.78 -8.28
N PHE A 379 -21.74 13.43 -9.32
CA PHE A 379 -22.08 14.33 -10.41
C PHE A 379 -23.42 15.03 -10.17
N GLN A 380 -23.54 16.28 -10.62
CA GLN A 380 -24.78 17.06 -10.52
C GLN A 380 -25.95 16.31 -11.10
N ARG A 381 -27.06 16.22 -10.38
CA ARG A 381 -28.31 15.61 -10.84
C ARG A 381 -28.74 16.15 -12.21
N GLN A 382 -29.19 15.27 -13.10
CA GLN A 382 -29.82 15.63 -14.37
C GLN A 382 -31.23 15.02 -14.40
N ASN A 383 -32.27 15.84 -14.34
CA ASN A 383 -33.66 15.38 -14.25
C ASN A 383 -33.86 14.38 -13.09
N ASN A 384 -34.13 13.10 -13.36
CA ASN A 384 -34.28 12.07 -12.34
C ASN A 384 -33.01 11.21 -12.17
N GLU A 385 -31.96 11.46 -12.93
CA GLU A 385 -30.78 10.62 -13.00
C GLU A 385 -29.71 11.13 -12.03
N MET A 386 -29.28 10.25 -11.13
CA MET A 386 -28.16 10.43 -10.23
C MET A 386 -26.97 9.64 -10.76
N LEU A 387 -25.76 10.20 -10.64
CA LEU A 387 -24.53 9.53 -11.03
C LEU A 387 -23.46 9.81 -9.98
N ALA A 388 -22.86 8.74 -9.48
CA ALA A 388 -21.59 8.79 -8.79
C ALA A 388 -20.62 7.80 -9.43
N SER A 389 -19.32 8.02 -9.30
CA SER A 389 -18.32 7.14 -9.86
C SER A 389 -17.12 6.99 -8.94
N ILE A 390 -16.59 5.77 -8.83
CA ILE A 390 -15.18 5.58 -8.45
C ILE A 390 -14.36 5.64 -9.73
N VAL A 391 -13.25 6.36 -9.70
CA VAL A 391 -12.42 6.56 -10.88
C VAL A 391 -10.96 6.34 -10.53
N TYR A 392 -10.30 5.46 -11.29
CA TYR A 392 -8.85 5.45 -11.37
C TYR A 392 -8.38 6.44 -12.43
N ILE A 393 -7.41 7.26 -12.06
CA ILE A 393 -6.89 8.36 -12.87
C ILE A 393 -5.38 8.21 -12.98
N SER A 394 -4.88 8.21 -14.20
CA SER A 394 -3.45 8.38 -14.50
C SER A 394 -3.26 9.57 -15.46
N PRO A 395 -2.01 9.94 -15.83
CA PRO A 395 -1.78 10.95 -16.85
C PRO A 395 -2.46 10.64 -18.19
N THR A 396 -2.60 9.36 -18.53
CA THR A 396 -3.05 8.91 -19.84
C THR A 396 -4.42 8.25 -19.83
N GLU A 397 -4.92 7.81 -18.68
CA GLU A 397 -6.19 7.07 -18.62
C GLU A 397 -7.12 7.56 -17.51
N LEU A 398 -8.41 7.32 -17.74
CA LEU A 398 -9.47 7.40 -16.76
C LEU A 398 -10.25 6.09 -16.84
N VAL A 399 -10.37 5.37 -15.73
CA VAL A 399 -11.12 4.11 -15.65
C VAL A 399 -12.22 4.26 -14.61
N PHE A 400 -13.47 4.11 -15.03
CA PHE A 400 -14.63 4.42 -14.19
C PHE A 400 -15.40 3.17 -13.77
N GLN A 401 -15.82 3.15 -12.51
CA GLN A 401 -16.93 2.34 -12.02
C GLN A 401 -18.09 3.29 -11.73
N ASP A 402 -19.08 3.32 -12.63
CA ASP A 402 -20.23 4.19 -12.49
C ASP A 402 -21.34 3.54 -11.64
N TYR A 403 -21.95 4.35 -10.79
CA TYR A 403 -23.10 4.03 -9.96
C TYR A 403 -24.27 4.92 -10.39
N LEU A 404 -25.07 4.40 -11.30
CA LEU A 404 -26.29 5.04 -11.78
C LEU A 404 -27.43 4.77 -10.80
N ALA A 405 -28.22 5.80 -10.53
CA ALA A 405 -29.39 5.71 -9.67
C ALA A 405 -30.50 6.65 -10.14
N ASN A 406 -31.72 6.39 -9.71
CA ASN A 406 -32.83 7.32 -9.83
C ASN A 406 -32.94 8.13 -8.54
N TYR A 407 -33.24 9.43 -8.66
CA TYR A 407 -33.46 10.26 -7.50
C TYR A 407 -34.65 9.75 -6.69
N ASN A 408 -34.40 9.43 -5.43
CA ASN A 408 -35.38 9.13 -4.42
C ASN A 408 -34.87 9.73 -3.11
N GLN A 409 -35.70 10.56 -2.48
CA GLN A 409 -35.32 11.31 -1.27
C GLN A 409 -34.78 10.42 -0.15
N SER A 410 -35.23 9.17 -0.05
CA SER A 410 -34.81 8.24 1.00
C SER A 410 -33.54 7.48 0.66
N SER A 411 -33.34 7.07 -0.60
CA SER A 411 -32.25 6.16 -0.99
C SER A 411 -31.97 6.23 -2.49
N CYS A 412 -30.74 6.59 -2.88
CA CYS A 412 -30.33 6.59 -4.29
C CYS A 412 -29.39 5.42 -4.61
N TRP A 413 -28.30 5.30 -3.88
CA TRP A 413 -27.25 4.31 -4.14
C TRP A 413 -27.21 3.19 -3.11
N ARG A 414 -27.58 3.50 -1.87
CA ARG A 414 -27.69 2.56 -0.75
C ARG A 414 -28.97 2.80 0.02
N ILE A 415 -29.44 1.76 0.70
CA ILE A 415 -30.53 1.86 1.67
C ILE A 415 -30.14 2.92 2.71
N ASP A 416 -31.08 3.84 2.97
CA ASP A 416 -30.98 4.93 3.93
C ASP A 416 -29.85 5.96 3.69
N ASP A 417 -29.33 6.06 2.47
CA ASP A 417 -28.31 7.09 2.15
C ASP A 417 -28.86 8.52 2.01
N GLY A 418 -30.19 8.70 2.06
CA GLY A 418 -30.84 10.00 1.90
C GLY A 418 -30.51 10.69 0.57
N CYS A 419 -30.18 9.91 -0.46
CA CYS A 419 -29.62 10.35 -1.73
C CYS A 419 -28.35 11.20 -1.63
N LYS A 420 -27.51 10.92 -0.62
CA LYS A 420 -26.20 11.55 -0.44
C LYS A 420 -25.11 10.51 -0.62
N PHE A 421 -24.15 10.81 -1.49
CA PHE A 421 -23.04 9.90 -1.70
C PHE A 421 -22.03 10.03 -0.55
N ASP A 422 -21.82 8.95 0.20
CA ASP A 422 -20.82 8.92 1.28
C ASP A 422 -19.51 8.28 0.79
N PRO A 423 -18.43 9.06 0.60
CA PRO A 423 -17.13 8.50 0.23
C PRO A 423 -16.50 7.68 1.36
N GLY A 424 -16.90 7.91 2.63
CA GLY A 424 -16.35 7.23 3.81
C GLY A 424 -16.66 5.74 3.85
N GLY A 425 -17.68 5.28 3.13
CA GLY A 425 -17.97 3.87 2.98
C GLY A 425 -17.01 3.13 2.03
N PHE A 426 -16.23 3.82 1.20
CA PHE A 426 -15.33 3.16 0.25
C PHE A 426 -13.95 2.92 0.83
N HIS A 427 -13.49 1.67 0.75
CA HIS A 427 -12.14 1.27 1.16
C HIS A 427 -11.41 0.62 0.00
N VAL A 428 -10.36 1.30 -0.48
CA VAL A 428 -9.44 0.75 -1.49
C VAL A 428 -8.49 -0.22 -0.79
N TYR A 429 -8.60 -1.50 -1.09
CA TYR A 429 -7.78 -2.52 -0.44
C TYR A 429 -6.45 -2.71 -1.16
N SER A 430 -6.51 -2.81 -2.48
CA SER A 430 -5.33 -3.05 -3.30
C SER A 430 -5.58 -2.65 -4.75
N VAL A 431 -4.51 -2.27 -5.43
CA VAL A 431 -4.49 -2.11 -6.88
C VAL A 431 -3.36 -2.96 -7.43
N PHE A 432 -3.61 -3.72 -8.48
CA PHE A 432 -2.59 -4.49 -9.18
C PHE A 432 -2.51 -4.07 -10.64
N GLN A 433 -1.31 -4.14 -11.20
CA GLN A 433 -1.05 -3.94 -12.62
C GLN A 433 -0.50 -5.24 -13.21
N SER A 434 -1.27 -5.85 -14.09
CA SER A 434 -0.76 -6.89 -14.99
C SER A 434 -0.32 -6.26 -16.32
N PRO A 435 0.41 -7.00 -17.19
CA PRO A 435 0.69 -6.55 -18.54
C PRO A 435 -0.57 -6.25 -19.37
N GLN A 436 -1.70 -6.89 -19.03
CA GLN A 436 -2.94 -6.78 -19.77
C GLN A 436 -3.85 -5.67 -19.24
N THR A 437 -3.91 -5.48 -17.91
CA THR A 437 -4.85 -4.52 -17.32
C THR A 437 -4.54 -4.19 -15.85
N LEU A 438 -5.20 -3.15 -15.35
CA LEU A 438 -5.26 -2.79 -13.94
C LEU A 438 -6.41 -3.52 -13.25
N HIS A 439 -6.16 -4.04 -12.06
CA HIS A 439 -7.16 -4.63 -11.18
C HIS A 439 -7.31 -3.77 -9.93
N LEU A 440 -8.54 -3.52 -9.49
CA LEU A 440 -8.87 -2.77 -8.28
C LEU A 440 -9.67 -3.68 -7.35
N ILE A 441 -9.20 -3.83 -6.13
CA ILE A 441 -9.93 -4.49 -5.05
C ILE A 441 -10.42 -3.41 -4.11
N LEU A 442 -11.74 -3.35 -3.94
CA LEU A 442 -12.37 -2.36 -3.08
C LEU A 442 -13.55 -2.96 -2.31
N THR A 443 -13.81 -2.38 -1.16
CA THR A 443 -15.05 -2.61 -0.44
C THR A 443 -15.85 -1.33 -0.35
N TRP A 444 -17.16 -1.46 -0.25
CA TRP A 444 -18.09 -0.38 -0.03
C TRP A 444 -19.01 -0.78 1.11
N ASP A 445 -19.00 0.01 2.18
CA ASP A 445 -19.85 -0.16 3.34
C ASP A 445 -21.21 0.51 3.11
N GLY A 446 -22.22 -0.01 3.80
CA GLY A 446 -23.54 0.57 3.92
C GLY A 446 -24.09 0.24 5.31
N ALA A 447 -25.27 0.75 5.62
CA ALA A 447 -25.89 0.50 6.92
C ALA A 447 -26.06 -1.00 7.21
N GLU A 448 -26.46 -1.77 6.20
CA GLU A 448 -26.82 -3.18 6.36
C GLU A 448 -25.67 -4.17 6.08
N GLY A 449 -24.58 -3.72 5.48
CA GLY A 449 -23.53 -4.63 5.03
C GLY A 449 -22.47 -3.98 4.15
N GLN A 450 -21.61 -4.81 3.58
CA GLN A 450 -20.51 -4.40 2.72
C GLN A 450 -20.51 -5.16 1.40
N ASN A 451 -20.39 -4.42 0.30
CA ASN A 451 -20.05 -4.98 -1.01
C ASN A 451 -18.52 -5.11 -1.08
N ALA A 452 -18.03 -6.27 -1.48
CA ALA A 452 -16.62 -6.49 -1.79
C ALA A 452 -16.48 -6.81 -3.27
N MET A 453 -15.52 -6.18 -3.94
CA MET A 453 -15.40 -6.25 -5.41
C MET A 453 -13.94 -6.41 -5.83
N LEU A 454 -13.70 -7.35 -6.74
CA LEU A 454 -12.53 -7.37 -7.60
C LEU A 454 -12.96 -6.87 -8.98
N LEU A 455 -12.37 -5.76 -9.40
CA LEU A 455 -12.65 -5.09 -10.67
C LEU A 455 -11.43 -5.17 -11.58
N LYS A 456 -11.64 -5.25 -12.89
CA LYS A 456 -10.60 -5.15 -13.93
C LYS A 456 -10.89 -3.98 -14.87
N ALA A 457 -9.87 -3.24 -15.27
CA ALA A 457 -10.04 -2.18 -16.26
C ALA A 457 -10.24 -2.78 -17.66
N LYS A 458 -11.21 -2.26 -18.40
CA LYS A 458 -11.44 -2.58 -19.81
C LYS A 458 -12.19 -1.44 -20.47
N ASN A 459 -11.64 -0.91 -21.58
CA ASN A 459 -12.25 0.15 -22.36
C ASN A 459 -12.66 1.39 -21.52
N SER A 460 -11.77 1.87 -20.64
CA SER A 460 -12.03 3.00 -19.72
C SER A 460 -13.13 2.77 -18.67
N LEU A 461 -13.58 1.53 -18.49
CA LEU A 461 -14.53 1.13 -17.46
C LEU A 461 -13.93 0.03 -16.59
N PHE A 462 -14.38 -0.04 -15.35
CA PHE A 462 -14.18 -1.21 -14.52
C PHE A 462 -15.26 -2.25 -14.84
N GLU A 463 -14.82 -3.47 -15.12
CA GLU A 463 -15.68 -4.64 -15.21
C GLU A 463 -15.52 -5.45 -13.92
N SER A 464 -16.64 -5.92 -13.38
CA SER A 464 -16.61 -6.82 -12.25
C SER A 464 -16.05 -8.19 -12.63
N VAL A 465 -15.09 -8.68 -11.85
CA VAL A 465 -14.52 -10.03 -11.96
C VAL A 465 -15.10 -10.93 -10.89
N LYS A 466 -15.12 -10.45 -9.64
CA LYS A 466 -15.68 -11.17 -8.49
C LYS A 466 -16.38 -10.18 -7.57
N GLN A 467 -17.50 -10.59 -6.98
CA GLN A 467 -18.21 -9.83 -5.97
C GLN A 467 -18.51 -10.72 -4.77
N GLY A 468 -18.68 -10.10 -3.62
CA GLY A 468 -19.22 -10.71 -2.42
C GLY A 468 -20.01 -9.68 -1.64
N TYR A 469 -20.97 -10.13 -0.84
CA TYR A 469 -21.72 -9.26 0.05
C TYR A 469 -21.66 -9.81 1.46
N ARG A 470 -21.29 -8.95 2.41
CA ARG A 470 -21.23 -9.26 3.83
C ARG A 470 -22.36 -8.55 4.55
N TYR A 471 -23.28 -9.30 5.16
CA TYR A 471 -24.43 -8.74 5.86
C TYR A 471 -24.18 -8.56 7.36
N TRP A 472 -24.46 -7.39 7.92
CA TRP A 472 -24.28 -7.13 9.36
C TRP A 472 -25.40 -6.31 10.01
N ALA A 473 -26.44 -5.89 9.26
CA ALA A 473 -27.46 -4.95 9.71
C ALA A 473 -27.92 -5.22 11.15
N GLN A 474 -27.95 -4.18 11.98
CA GLN A 474 -28.20 -4.27 13.43
C GLN A 474 -29.59 -4.77 13.79
#